data_AF-A0A955YQC5-F1
#
_entry.id   AF-A0A955YQC5-F1
#
_cell.length_a   1.000
_cell.length_b   1.000
_cell.length_c   1.000
_cell.angle_alpha   90.00
_cell.angle_beta   90.00
_cell.angle_gamma   90.00
#
_symmetry.space_group_name_H-M   'P 1'
#
loop_
_entity.id
_entity.type
_entity.pdbx_description
1 polymer ?
#
loop_
_entity_poly.entity_id
_entity_poly.type
_entity_poly.pdbx_seq_one_letter_code
_entity_poly.pdbx_strand_id
1 'polypeptide(L)' 'GECPHLGCQISMDNQDEFICPCHATTFGLDGTVKEGPSPRGLDSLEARIVDDTLEVKFCRFQPQTEQKIKIG' A
#
# COMPACT_ATOMS: atom_id res chain seq x y z
N GLY A 1 -1.77 -2.11 -5.38
CA GLY A 1 -1.72 -2.19 -3.91
C GLY A 1 -3.11 -2.04 -3.31
N GLU A 2 -3.26 -2.38 -2.04
CA GLU A 2 -4.51 -2.25 -1.28
C GLU A 2 -4.39 -1.02 -0.35
N CYS A 3 -5.42 -0.17 -0.31
CA CYS A 3 -5.47 1.00 0.55
C CYS A 3 -5.71 0.57 2.02
N PRO A 4 -4.84 0.97 2.98
CA PRO A 4 -4.99 0.60 4.39
C PRO A 4 -6.26 1.14 5.08
N HIS A 5 -7.01 2.03 4.42
CA HIS A 5 -8.29 2.51 4.94
C HIS A 5 -9.32 1.39 4.96
N LEU A 6 -9.83 0.96 3.80
CA LEU A 6 -10.92 -0.02 3.70
C LEU A 6 -10.67 -1.10 2.63
N GLY A 7 -9.44 -1.22 2.15
CA GLY A 7 -9.08 -2.28 1.21
C GLY A 7 -9.35 -1.97 -0.27
N CYS A 8 -9.62 -0.71 -0.63
CA CYS A 8 -9.77 -0.33 -2.03
C CYS A 8 -8.47 -0.52 -2.82
N GLN A 9 -8.58 -0.89 -4.10
CA GLN A 9 -7.43 -0.92 -5.00
C GLN A 9 -6.94 0.50 -5.29
N ILE A 10 -5.63 0.71 -5.21
CA ILE A 10 -4.98 2.00 -5.54
C ILE A 10 -4.59 2.05 -7.03
N SER A 11 -4.67 3.24 -7.61
CA SER A 11 -4.13 3.58 -8.92
C SER A 11 -2.91 4.49 -8.77
N MET A 12 -2.23 4.79 -9.87
CA MET A 12 -1.12 5.75 -9.93
C MET A 12 -1.52 6.93 -10.81
N ASP A 13 -1.20 8.14 -10.38
CA ASP A 13 -1.43 9.36 -11.17
C ASP A 13 -0.11 9.85 -11.76
N ASN A 14 -0.06 9.92 -13.10
CA ASN A 14 1.07 10.42 -13.89
C ASN A 14 2.49 9.99 -13.46
N GLN A 15 2.60 8.85 -12.74
CA GLN A 15 3.83 8.30 -12.17
C GLN A 15 4.42 9.06 -10.97
N ASP A 16 3.71 10.02 -10.38
CA ASP A 16 4.21 10.84 -9.27
C ASP A 16 3.66 10.41 -7.90
N GLU A 17 2.48 9.79 -7.87
CA GLU A 17 1.86 9.33 -6.63
C GLU A 17 0.84 8.21 -6.82
N PHE A 18 0.53 7.52 -5.73
CA PHE A 18 -0.57 6.57 -5.68
C PHE A 18 -1.83 7.23 -5.12
N ILE A 19 -2.96 6.94 -5.75
CA ILE A 19 -4.27 7.50 -5.37
C ILE A 19 -5.24 6.37 -5.08
N CYS A 20 -5.92 6.47 -3.93
CA CYS A 20 -7.10 5.66 -3.62
C CYS A 20 -8.35 6.39 -4.12
N PRO A 21 -9.07 5.87 -5.12
CA PRO A 21 -10.21 6.58 -5.73
C PRO A 21 -11.45 6.62 -4.83
N CYS A 22 -11.49 5.81 -3.76
CA CYS A 22 -12.68 5.69 -2.90
C CYS A 22 -12.89 6.93 -2.01
N HIS A 23 -11.84 7.39 -1.34
CA HIS A 23 -11.90 8.49 -0.37
C HIS A 23 -10.70 9.43 -0.49
N ALA A 24 -10.08 9.48 -1.68
CA ALA A 24 -9.00 10.39 -2.04
C ALA A 24 -7.78 10.35 -1.11
N THR A 25 -7.42 9.19 -0.56
CA THR A 25 -6.10 9.07 0.08
C THR A 25 -5.01 9.09 -0.99
N THR A 26 -4.03 9.96 -0.82
CA THR A 26 -2.84 10.02 -1.67
C THR A 26 -1.63 9.47 -0.91
N PHE A 27 -0.75 8.78 -1.64
CA PHE A 27 0.48 8.20 -1.09
C PHE A 27 1.67 8.57 -1.96
N GLY A 28 2.82 8.80 -1.33
CA GLY A 28 4.10 8.89 -2.04
C GLY A 28 4.47 7.56 -2.72
N LEU A 29 5.43 7.62 -3.64
CA LEU A 29 5.97 6.44 -4.32
C LEU A 29 6.66 5.46 -3.36
N ASP A 30 7.12 5.95 -2.21
CA ASP A 30 7.64 5.16 -1.09
C ASP A 30 6.54 4.56 -0.20
N GLY A 31 5.27 4.85 -0.52
CA GLY A 31 4.09 4.39 0.22
C GLY A 31 3.72 5.24 1.42
N THR A 32 4.42 6.34 1.70
CA THR A 32 4.03 7.27 2.78
C THR A 32 2.63 7.85 2.52
N VAL A 33 1.80 7.94 3.55
CA VAL A 33 0.51 8.64 3.44
C VAL A 33 0.79 10.14 3.37
N LYS A 34 0.24 10.82 2.35
CA LYS A 34 0.37 12.28 2.18
C LYS A 34 -0.89 13.00 2.65
N GLU A 35 -2.05 12.55 2.18
CA GLU A 35 -3.35 13.16 2.49
C GLU A 35 -4.46 12.10 2.54
N GLY A 36 -5.53 12.38 3.27
CA GLY A 36 -6.76 11.59 3.31
C GLY A 36 -6.92 10.70 4.55
N PRO A 37 -7.98 9.87 4.59
CA PRO A 37 -8.42 9.21 5.83
C PRO A 37 -7.66 7.92 6.19
N SER A 38 -6.66 7.51 5.40
CA SER A 38 -5.95 6.26 5.72
C SER A 38 -5.10 6.43 6.98
N PRO A 39 -5.20 5.52 7.95
CA PRO A 39 -4.50 5.66 9.24
C PRO A 39 -2.98 5.46 9.14
N ARG A 40 -2.47 5.01 8.00
CA ARG A 40 -1.06 4.74 7.77
C ARG A 40 -0.75 4.68 6.26
N GLY A 41 0.54 4.68 5.93
CA GLY A 41 1.03 4.43 4.58
C GLY A 41 0.78 2.99 4.08
N LEU A 42 1.04 2.78 2.80
CA LEU A 42 0.90 1.50 2.11
C LEU A 42 1.75 0.38 2.73
N ASP A 43 1.26 -0.84 2.55
CA ASP A 43 1.97 -2.04 2.98
C ASP A 43 3.03 -2.46 1.97
N SER A 44 4.29 -2.21 2.33
CA SER A 44 5.46 -2.79 1.68
C SER A 44 5.48 -4.31 1.87
N LEU A 45 5.67 -5.05 0.79
CA LEU A 45 5.91 -6.49 0.82
C LEU A 45 7.40 -6.77 0.79
N GLU A 46 7.81 -7.84 1.48
CA GLU A 46 9.17 -8.34 1.40
C GLU A 46 9.39 -8.91 -0.01
N ALA A 47 10.45 -8.47 -0.69
CA ALA A 47 10.79 -8.90 -2.04
C ALA A 47 12.29 -9.13 -2.16
N ARG A 48 12.68 -10.05 -3.05
CA ARG A 48 14.07 -10.36 -3.35
C ARG A 48 14.23 -10.76 -4.82
N ILE A 49 15.44 -10.63 -5.33
CA ILE A 49 15.79 -11.10 -6.68
C ILE A 49 16.59 -12.40 -6.51
N VAL A 50 16.15 -13.47 -7.16
CA VAL A 50 16.81 -14.79 -7.18
C VAL A 50 16.89 -15.24 -8.64
N ASP A 51 18.10 -15.47 -9.16
CA ASP A 51 18.31 -15.93 -10.55
C ASP A 51 17.51 -15.10 -11.59
N ASP A 52 17.69 -13.77 -11.57
CA ASP A 52 16.97 -12.78 -12.40
C ASP A 52 15.43 -12.79 -12.26
N THR A 53 14.90 -13.50 -11.25
CA THR A 53 13.47 -13.58 -10.94
C THR A 53 13.13 -12.72 -9.72
N LEU A 54 12.14 -11.84 -9.85
CA LEU A 54 11.58 -11.10 -8.72
C LEU A 54 10.61 -12.01 -7.94
N GLU A 55 11.00 -12.37 -6.72
CA GLU A 55 10.14 -13.05 -5.77
C GLU A 55 9.55 -12.05 -4.76
N VAL A 56 8.25 -12.11 -4.53
CA VAL A 56 7.53 -11.27 -3.57
C VAL A 56 6.81 -12.16 -2.56
N LYS A 57 7.08 -11.96 -1.28
CA LYS A 57 6.37 -12.66 -0.21
C LYS A 57 5.05 -11.97 0.05
N PHE A 58 3.97 -12.58 -0.44
CA PHE A 58 2.63 -12.08 -0.21
C PHE A 58 2.27 -12.08 1.29
N CYS A 59 1.72 -10.97 1.75
CA CYS A 59 1.24 -10.80 3.12
C CYS A 59 0.08 -9.82 3.10
N ARG A 60 -0.96 -10.07 3.90
CA ARG A 60 -2.06 -9.13 4.10
C ARG A 60 -1.96 -8.52 5.48
N PHE A 61 -2.45 -7.30 5.59
CA PHE A 61 -2.49 -6.58 6.84
C PHE A 61 -3.91 -6.12 7.15
N GLN A 62 -4.22 -6.00 8.43
CA GLN A 62 -5.51 -5.49 8.89
C GLN A 62 -5.71 -4.03 8.41
N PRO A 63 -6.85 -3.70 7.77
CA PRO A 63 -7.23 -2.32 7.48
C PRO A 63 -7.65 -1.55 8.74
N GLN A 64 -7.74 -0.23 8.63
CA GLN A 64 -8.17 0.69 9.70
C GLN A 64 -7.30 0.69 10.98
N THR A 65 -6.07 0.19 10.93
CA THR A 65 -5.12 0.25 12.05
C THR A 65 -3.89 1.05 11.68
N GLU A 66 -3.34 1.83 12.62
CA GLU A 66 -2.07 2.54 12.44
C GLU A 66 -0.89 1.57 12.37
N GLN A 67 -0.97 0.42 13.07
CA GLN A 67 0.04 -0.62 13.00
C GLN A 67 -0.21 -1.58 11.83
N LYS A 68 0.89 -2.12 11.29
CA LYS A 68 0.88 -3.19 10.30
C LYS A 68 0.66 -4.55 10.98
N ILE A 69 -0.59 -4.87 11.28
CA ILE A 69 -0.98 -6.16 11.89
C ILE A 69 -1.17 -7.18 10.77
N LYS A 70 -0.31 -8.19 10.70
CA LYS A 70 -0.41 -9.26 9.67
C LYS A 70 -1.67 -10.10 9.92
N ILE A 71 -2.40 -10.39 8.84
CA ILE A 71 -3.55 -11.30 8.85
C ILE A 71 -3.30 -12.42 7.83
N GLY A 72 -3.50 -13.67 8.26
CA GLY A 72 -3.12 -14.87 7.50
C GLY A 72 -1.82 -15.46 8.05
#